data_AF-A0A836FTP0-F1
#
_entry.id   AF-A0A836FTP0-F1
#
_cell.length_a   1.000
_cell.length_b   1.000
_cell.length_c   1.000
_cell.angle_alpha   90.00
_cell.angle_beta   90.00
_cell.angle_gamma   90.00
#
_symmetry.space_group_name_H-M   'P 1'
#
loop_
_entity.id
_entity.type
_entity.pdbx_description
1 polymer ?
#
loop_
_entity_poly.entity_id
_entity_poly.type
_entity_poly.pdbx_seq_one_letter_code
_entity_poly.pdbx_strand_id
1 'polypeptide(L)'
;MQKNEFRAVIKHLHMKSLTPKEIKAERLAVLLDRFNNILKKKRPHLAKKKVLFHQNNARVHTCPAPVVKFNEIRYELLPHLTFARLVPCDYFLFPNLKKFGGKRFITREQLIAETKAYVEGLDKSYYSDGLKKLKNR
;
A
#
# COMPACT_ATOMS: atom_id res chain seq x y z
N MET A 1 -14.94 -13.07 -1.81
CA MET A 1 -14.06 -14.02 -1.10
C MET A 1 -14.75 -14.39 0.20
N GLN A 2 -15.25 -15.62 0.28
CA GLN A 2 -16.13 -16.07 1.35
C GLN A 2 -15.33 -16.38 2.63
N LYS A 3 -15.99 -16.36 3.79
CA LYS A 3 -15.37 -16.60 5.12
C LYS A 3 -14.63 -17.95 5.19
N ASN A 4 -15.09 -18.94 4.42
CA ASN A 4 -14.51 -20.27 4.32
C ASN A 4 -13.16 -20.30 3.58
N GLU A 5 -13.01 -19.48 2.52
CA GLU A 5 -11.75 -19.39 1.76
C GLU A 5 -10.65 -18.75 2.61
N PHE A 6 -10.96 -17.72 3.40
CA PHE A 6 -10.00 -17.13 4.34
C PHE A 6 -9.53 -18.14 5.38
N ARG A 7 -10.43 -18.97 5.90
CA ARG A 7 -10.09 -20.00 6.89
C ARG A 7 -9.21 -21.10 6.29
N ALA A 8 -9.47 -21.50 5.04
CA ALA A 8 -8.65 -22.46 4.30
C ALA A 8 -7.24 -21.92 4.01
N VAL A 9 -7.13 -20.66 3.55
CA VAL A 9 -5.83 -20.01 3.30
C VAL A 9 -5.02 -19.88 4.59
N ILE A 10 -5.64 -19.46 5.70
CA ILE A 10 -4.95 -19.37 6.99
C ILE A 10 -4.48 -20.74 7.46
N LYS A 11 -5.31 -21.79 7.33
CA LYS A 11 -4.95 -23.16 7.71
C LYS A 11 -3.78 -23.71 6.87
N HIS A 12 -3.78 -23.46 5.56
CA HIS A 12 -2.69 -23.82 4.65
C HIS A 12 -1.38 -23.10 4.99
N LEU A 13 -1.44 -21.80 5.30
CA LEU A 13 -0.26 -21.03 5.69
C LEU A 13 0.27 -21.45 7.06
N HIS A 14 -0.60 -21.85 7.98
CA HIS A 14 -0.21 -22.42 9.27
C HIS A 14 0.44 -23.80 9.12
N MET A 15 -0.08 -24.64 8.21
CA MET A 15 0.54 -25.93 7.84
C MET A 15 1.93 -25.78 7.21
N LYS A 16 2.20 -24.64 6.57
CA LYS A 16 3.53 -24.26 6.08
C LYS A 16 4.47 -23.68 7.15
N SER A 17 4.08 -23.75 8.43
CA SER A 17 4.82 -23.23 9.59
C SER A 17 5.16 -21.72 9.53
N LEU A 18 4.40 -20.95 8.77
CA LEU A 18 4.60 -19.50 8.65
C LEU A 18 4.09 -18.78 9.90
N THR A 19 4.94 -17.92 10.44
CA THR A 19 4.59 -16.99 11.51
C THR A 19 3.56 -15.97 11.03
N PRO A 20 2.77 -15.35 11.94
CA PRO A 20 1.85 -14.28 11.59
C PRO A 20 2.51 -13.09 10.87
N LYS A 21 3.80 -12.85 11.13
CA LYS A 21 4.61 -11.83 10.46
C LYS A 21 4.85 -12.20 8.99
N GLU A 22 5.19 -13.45 8.71
CA GLU A 22 5.41 -13.95 7.36
C GLU A 22 4.11 -13.99 6.56
N ILE A 23 2.99 -14.39 7.17
CA ILE A 23 1.67 -14.32 6.53
C ILE A 23 1.33 -12.88 6.09
N LYS A 24 1.65 -11.88 6.92
CA LYS A 24 1.46 -10.46 6.56
C LYS A 24 2.40 -10.03 5.43
N ALA A 25 3.64 -10.50 5.44
CA ALA A 25 4.65 -10.21 4.41
C ALA A 25 4.26 -10.80 3.05
N GLU A 26 3.80 -12.05 3.01
CA GLU A 26 3.27 -12.71 1.81
C GLU A 26 2.07 -11.97 1.22
N ARG A 27 1.14 -11.55 2.09
CA ARG A 27 0.00 -10.72 1.65
C ARG A 27 0.46 -9.39 1.04
N LEU A 28 1.50 -8.77 1.59
CA LEU A 28 2.05 -7.54 1.02
C LEU A 28 2.69 -7.80 -0.36
N ALA A 29 3.42 -8.90 -0.54
CA ALA A 29 3.98 -9.27 -1.84
C ALA A 29 2.89 -9.44 -2.92
N VAL A 30 1.78 -10.11 -2.59
CA VAL A 30 0.60 -10.23 -3.48
C VAL A 30 -0.02 -8.87 -3.81
N LEU A 31 -0.06 -7.94 -2.85
CA LEU A 31 -0.56 -6.58 -3.09
C LEU A 31 0.38 -5.78 -4.00
N LEU A 32 1.70 -5.95 -3.88
CA LEU A 32 2.67 -5.30 -4.76
C LEU A 32 2.55 -5.79 -6.21
N ASP A 33 2.32 -7.08 -6.44
CA ASP A 33 2.02 -7.61 -7.79
C ASP A 33 0.76 -6.96 -8.37
N ARG A 34 -0.31 -6.93 -7.58
CA ARG A 34 -1.57 -6.33 -8.00
C ARG A 34 -1.38 -4.84 -8.31
N PHE A 35 -0.64 -4.13 -7.47
CA PHE A 35 -0.30 -2.73 -7.69
C PHE A 35 0.47 -2.53 -8.99
N ASN A 36 1.51 -3.34 -9.25
CA ASN A 36 2.30 -3.27 -10.48
C ASN A 36 1.43 -3.51 -11.73
N ASN A 37 0.54 -4.49 -11.69
CA ASN A 37 -0.39 -4.76 -12.78
C ASN A 37 -1.34 -3.58 -13.06
N ILE A 38 -1.84 -2.93 -12.02
CA ILE A 38 -2.68 -1.73 -12.15
C ILE A 38 -1.85 -0.55 -12.67
N LEU A 39 -0.64 -0.35 -12.16
CA LEU A 39 0.24 0.75 -12.57
C LEU A 39 0.60 0.64 -14.05
N LYS A 40 0.98 -0.55 -14.53
CA LYS A 40 1.26 -0.82 -15.95
C LYS A 40 0.07 -0.48 -16.84
N LYS A 41 -1.15 -0.83 -16.42
CA LYS A 41 -2.38 -0.51 -17.16
C LYS A 41 -2.70 0.99 -17.17
N LYS A 42 -2.60 1.65 -16.00
CA LYS A 42 -2.95 3.08 -15.86
C LYS A 42 -1.85 4.03 -16.36
N ARG A 43 -0.60 3.59 -16.39
CA ARG A 43 0.58 4.40 -16.75
C ARG A 43 1.56 3.58 -17.60
N PRO A 44 1.18 3.17 -18.82
CA PRO A 44 2.02 2.32 -19.68
C PRO A 44 3.36 2.96 -20.01
N HIS A 45 3.44 4.29 -20.06
CA HIS A 45 4.70 5.03 -20.27
C HIS A 45 5.75 4.80 -19.16
N LEU A 46 5.34 4.34 -17.96
CA LEU A 46 6.27 3.98 -16.89
C LEU A 46 6.90 2.60 -17.07
N ALA A 47 6.41 1.76 -17.99
CA ALA A 47 6.99 0.44 -18.22
C ALA A 47 8.45 0.48 -18.67
N LYS A 48 8.88 1.60 -19.27
CA LYS A 48 10.25 1.86 -19.72
C LYS A 48 11.08 2.67 -18.71
N LYS A 49 10.49 3.08 -17.58
CA LYS A 49 11.14 3.93 -16.58
C LYS A 49 11.34 3.16 -15.27
N LYS A 50 12.43 3.47 -14.58
CA LYS A 50 12.65 2.98 -13.21
C LYS A 50 11.62 3.63 -12.29
N VAL A 51 10.86 2.81 -11.57
CA VAL A 51 9.86 3.30 -10.60
C VAL A 51 10.53 3.41 -9.24
N LEU A 52 10.54 4.64 -8.70
CA LEU A 52 10.96 4.92 -7.33
C LEU A 52 9.77 4.66 -6.40
N PHE A 53 9.97 3.79 -5.41
CA PHE A 53 8.95 3.42 -4.43
C PHE A 53 9.34 3.98 -3.06
N HIS A 54 8.44 4.73 -2.43
CA HIS A 54 8.63 5.27 -1.09
C HIS A 54 7.61 4.67 -0.13
N GLN A 55 8.10 4.07 0.96
CA GLN A 55 7.29 3.50 2.03
C GLN A 55 8.02 3.71 3.37
N ASN A 56 7.32 3.50 4.48
CA ASN A 56 7.93 3.57 5.81
C ASN A 56 8.73 2.30 6.12
N ASN A 57 9.53 2.34 7.20
CA ASN A 57 10.33 1.20 7.67
C ASN A 57 9.53 0.24 8.57
N ALA A 58 8.21 0.08 8.37
CA ALA A 58 7.48 -0.91 9.17
C ALA A 58 8.07 -2.30 8.95
N ARG A 59 8.19 -3.10 10.03
CA ARG A 59 8.90 -4.39 10.04
C ARG A 59 8.44 -5.40 8.97
N VAL A 60 7.21 -5.26 8.47
CA VAL A 60 6.69 -6.13 7.40
C VAL A 60 7.28 -5.78 6.03
N HIS A 61 7.63 -4.51 5.78
CA HIS A 61 8.20 -4.05 4.51
C HIS A 61 9.65 -4.49 4.33
N THR A 62 10.35 -4.79 5.43
CA THR A 62 11.74 -5.28 5.43
C THR A 62 11.84 -6.81 5.46
N CYS A 63 10.70 -7.52 5.41
CA CYS A 63 10.70 -8.98 5.33
C CYS A 63 11.20 -9.47 3.96
N PRO A 64 11.71 -10.72 3.85
CA PRO A 64 12.19 -11.26 2.59
C PRO A 64 11.16 -11.21 1.45
N ALA A 65 9.91 -11.63 1.68
CA ALA A 65 8.90 -11.72 0.60
C ALA A 65 8.65 -10.38 -0.13
N PRO A 66 8.37 -9.25 0.55
CA PRO A 66 8.27 -7.94 -0.11
C PRO A 66 9.56 -7.49 -0.79
N VAL A 67 10.73 -7.72 -0.18
CA VAL A 67 12.03 -7.32 -0.74
C VAL A 67 12.31 -8.08 -2.05
N VAL A 68 12.12 -9.39 -2.05
CA VAL A 68 12.21 -10.23 -3.25
C VAL A 68 11.24 -9.73 -4.31
N LYS A 69 10.00 -9.41 -3.92
CA LYS A 69 8.99 -8.90 -4.84
C LYS A 69 9.39 -7.55 -5.48
N PHE A 70 9.97 -6.62 -4.72
CA PHE A 70 10.47 -5.35 -5.27
C PHE A 70 11.56 -5.58 -6.34
N ASN A 71 12.46 -6.54 -6.09
CA ASN A 71 13.49 -6.92 -7.05
C ASN A 71 12.89 -7.52 -8.33
N GLU A 72 11.92 -8.43 -8.20
CA GLU A 72 11.22 -9.04 -9.34
C GLU A 72 10.53 -7.99 -10.24
N ILE A 73 9.83 -7.03 -9.62
CA ILE A 73 9.13 -5.96 -10.37
C ILE A 73 10.04 -4.79 -10.75
N ARG A 74 11.33 -4.85 -10.39
CA ARG A 74 12.39 -3.86 -10.67
C ARG A 74 12.09 -2.45 -10.18
N TYR A 75 11.44 -2.35 -9.03
CA TYR A 75 11.21 -1.06 -8.38
C TYR A 75 12.41 -0.75 -7.48
N GLU A 76 12.83 0.51 -7.48
CA GLU A 76 13.86 0.98 -6.56
C GLU A 76 13.21 1.53 -5.31
N LEU A 77 13.53 0.91 -4.19
CA LEU A 77 13.09 1.39 -2.89
C LEU A 77 13.96 2.59 -2.50
N LEU A 78 13.31 3.74 -2.27
CA LEU A 78 14.01 4.92 -1.78
C LEU A 78 14.50 4.67 -0.34
N PRO A 79 15.77 5.04 -0.02
CA PRO A 79 16.28 4.88 1.33
C PRO A 79 15.47 5.73 2.31
N HIS A 80 15.01 5.11 3.40
CA HIS A 80 14.22 5.81 4.42
C HIS A 80 15.10 6.17 5.62
N LEU A 81 15.15 7.47 5.95
CA LEU A 81 15.83 7.96 7.14
C LEU A 81 15.07 7.49 8.38
N THR A 82 15.74 6.70 9.21
CA THR A 82 15.19 5.93 10.35
C THR A 82 14.39 6.73 11.37
N PHE A 83 14.53 8.05 11.39
CA PHE A 83 13.90 8.95 12.37
C PHE A 83 12.86 9.90 11.79
N ALA A 84 12.72 9.98 10.46
CA ALA A 84 11.83 10.94 9.82
C ALA A 84 10.65 10.20 9.18
N ARG A 85 9.47 10.23 9.82
CA ARG A 85 8.22 9.66 9.28
C ARG A 85 7.66 10.48 8.11
N LEU A 86 8.47 10.69 7.07
CA LEU A 86 8.19 11.59 5.96
C LEU A 86 7.54 10.89 4.76
N VAL A 87 6.65 9.93 5.01
CA VAL A 87 5.89 9.34 3.89
C VAL A 87 4.72 10.26 3.55
N PRO A 88 4.52 10.64 2.27
CA PRO A 88 3.39 11.47 1.85
C PRO A 88 2.03 10.98 2.34
N CYS A 89 1.88 9.67 2.50
CA CYS A 89 0.67 9.08 3.08
C CYS A 89 0.42 9.55 4.52
N ASP A 90 1.45 9.55 5.37
CA ASP A 90 1.33 9.84 6.81
C ASP A 90 1.07 11.33 7.09
N TYR A 91 1.75 12.24 6.37
CA TYR A 91 1.63 13.68 6.64
C TYR A 91 0.61 14.43 5.76
N PHE A 92 0.15 13.83 4.66
CA PHE A 92 -0.73 14.51 3.70
C PHE A 92 -2.00 13.73 3.37
N LEU A 93 -1.91 12.46 2.94
CA LEU A 93 -3.12 11.73 2.54
C LEU A 93 -4.01 11.36 3.73
N PHE A 94 -3.46 10.67 4.74
CA PHE A 94 -4.23 10.14 5.86
C PHE A 94 -4.78 11.22 6.81
N PRO A 95 -4.09 12.34 7.10
CA PRO A 95 -4.68 13.41 7.91
C PRO A 95 -5.97 13.97 7.31
N ASN A 96 -6.06 14.04 5.98
CA ASN A 96 -7.27 14.50 5.29
C ASN A 96 -8.40 13.46 5.27
N LEU A 97 -8.11 12.18 5.54
CA LEU A 97 -9.13 11.16 5.78
C LEU A 97 -9.82 11.31 7.15
N LYS A 98 -9.33 12.18 8.05
CA LYS A 98 -10.00 12.48 9.33
C LYS A 98 -11.40 13.05 9.18
N LYS A 99 -11.81 13.48 7.98
CA LYS A 99 -13.20 13.79 7.68
C LYS A 99 -14.18 12.63 7.93
N PHE A 100 -13.68 11.39 7.93
CA PHE A 100 -14.43 10.20 8.31
C PHE A 100 -14.38 9.93 9.82
N GLY A 101 -13.64 10.73 10.58
CA GLY A 101 -13.59 10.66 12.03
C GLY A 101 -14.97 10.87 12.62
N GLY A 102 -15.37 9.99 13.54
CA GLY A 102 -16.71 9.99 14.13
C GLY A 102 -17.80 9.36 13.25
N LYS A 103 -17.55 9.11 11.96
CA LYS A 103 -18.51 8.42 11.11
C LYS A 103 -18.52 6.92 11.41
N ARG A 104 -19.70 6.37 11.68
CA ARG A 104 -19.91 4.92 11.81
C ARG A 104 -20.33 4.35 10.46
N PHE A 105 -19.61 3.33 10.01
CA PHE A 105 -19.96 2.55 8.83
C PHE A 105 -20.60 1.25 9.29
N ILE A 106 -21.79 0.95 8.76
CA ILE A 106 -22.56 -0.23 9.15
C ILE A 106 -21.98 -1.48 8.48
N THR A 107 -21.52 -1.33 7.24
CA THR A 107 -20.93 -2.42 6.46
C THR A 107 -19.55 -2.08 5.92
N ARG A 108 -18.79 -3.12 5.60
CA ARG A 108 -17.47 -2.96 4.97
C ARG A 108 -17.62 -2.36 3.57
N GLU A 109 -18.66 -2.74 2.85
CA GLU A 109 -18.98 -2.29 1.50
C GLU A 109 -19.25 -0.78 1.50
N GLN A 110 -19.99 -0.29 2.50
CA GLN A 110 -20.21 1.14 2.70
C GLN A 110 -18.89 1.90 2.91
N LEU A 111 -18.03 1.40 3.81
CA LEU A 111 -16.71 1.98 4.06
C LEU A 111 -15.85 2.03 2.78
N ILE A 112 -15.83 0.93 2.02
CA ILE A 112 -15.06 0.84 0.77
C ILE A 112 -15.60 1.83 -0.27
N ALA A 113 -16.92 1.85 -0.48
CA ALA A 113 -17.57 2.70 -1.47
C ALA A 113 -17.31 4.19 -1.18
N GLU A 114 -17.46 4.60 0.08
CA GLU A 114 -17.28 5.99 0.46
C GLU A 114 -15.80 6.43 0.43
N THR A 115 -14.89 5.55 0.87
CA THR A 115 -13.44 5.81 0.75
C THR A 115 -13.05 5.94 -0.71
N LYS A 116 -13.58 5.07 -1.58
CA LYS A 116 -13.32 5.10 -3.02
C LYS A 116 -13.85 6.39 -3.65
N ALA A 117 -15.11 6.75 -3.38
CA ALA A 117 -15.72 7.98 -3.89
C ALA A 117 -14.92 9.23 -3.47
N TYR A 118 -14.43 9.26 -2.22
CA TYR A 118 -13.57 10.36 -1.78
C TYR A 118 -12.26 10.44 -2.57
N VAL A 119 -11.53 9.33 -2.66
CA VAL A 119 -10.22 9.29 -3.35
C VAL A 119 -10.37 9.63 -4.83
N GLU A 120 -11.46 9.17 -5.47
CA GLU A 120 -11.77 9.46 -6.88
C GLU A 120 -12.23 10.91 -7.10
N GLY A 121 -12.84 11.55 -6.10
CA GLY A 121 -13.25 12.95 -6.16
C GLY A 121 -12.12 13.96 -5.89
N LEU A 122 -10.94 13.52 -5.47
CA LEU A 122 -9.78 14.39 -5.30
C LEU A 122 -9.19 14.79 -6.66
N ASP A 123 -8.89 16.08 -6.82
CA ASP A 123 -8.23 16.56 -8.03
C ASP A 123 -6.84 15.92 -8.22
N LYS A 124 -6.39 15.81 -9.48
CA LYS A 124 -5.06 15.26 -9.78
C LYS A 124 -3.95 16.08 -9.12
N SER A 125 -4.12 17.40 -9.01
CA SER A 125 -3.15 18.31 -8.39
C SER A 125 -2.93 17.97 -6.91
N TYR A 126 -3.96 17.52 -6.19
CA TYR A 126 -3.89 17.13 -4.77
C TYR A 126 -2.74 16.16 -4.50
N TYR A 127 -2.63 15.09 -5.31
CA TYR A 127 -1.56 14.10 -5.15
C TYR A 127 -0.18 14.69 -5.47
N SER A 128 -0.09 15.55 -6.48
CA SER A 128 1.18 16.21 -6.84
C SER A 128 1.63 17.18 -5.75
N ASP A 129 0.70 17.88 -5.10
CA ASP A 129 1.01 18.86 -4.06
C ASP A 129 1.45 18.20 -2.76
N GLY A 130 0.86 17.06 -2.40
CA GLY A 130 1.34 16.21 -1.32
C GLY A 130 2.80 15.78 -1.53
N LEU A 131 3.17 15.42 -2.76
CA LEU A 131 4.55 15.05 -3.12
C LEU A 131 5.49 16.25 -3.11
N LYS A 132 5.09 17.41 -3.65
CA LYS A 132 5.92 18.64 -3.65
C LYS A 132 6.29 19.10 -2.24
N LYS A 133 5.37 18.91 -1.27
CA LYS A 133 5.61 19.21 0.15
C LYS A 133 6.76 18.41 0.76
N LEU A 134 7.19 17.29 0.15
CA LEU A 134 8.32 16.51 0.62
C LEU A 134 9.64 17.32 0.61
N LYS A 135 9.78 18.31 -0.28
CA LYS A 135 11.00 19.14 -0.35
C LYS A 135 11.21 20.06 0.86
N ASN A 136 10.12 20.42 1.54
CA ASN A 136 10.11 21.40 2.63
C ASN A 136 9.90 20.71 4.00
N ARG A 137 10.24 19.43 4.09
CA ARG A 137 10.03 18.56 5.25
C ARG A 137 11.34 17.90 5.64
#